data_AF-A0A093PDN7-F1
#
_entry.id   AF-A0A093PDN7-F1
#
_cell.length_a   1.000
_cell.length_b   1.000
_cell.length_c   1.000
_cell.angle_alpha   90.00
_cell.angle_beta   90.00
_cell.angle_gamma   90.00
#
_symmetry.space_group_name_H-M   'P 1'
#
loop_
_entity.id
_entity.type
_entity.pdbx_description
1 polymer ?
#
loop_
_entity_poly.entity_id
_entity_poly.type
_entity_poly.pdbx_seq_one_letter_code
_entity_poly.pdbx_strand_id
1 'polypeptide(L)'
;VLRTLSTSDDVEDRETEKGRLEEAYEKCDRDLDELIVQHYTELTTAIRTYQSITERITNSRNKIKQVKENLLSCKMLLHCKRDELRKLWIEGIEHKHVLNLLDEIENIKQVPQKLEQCMASKHYLNATDMLVSAVDSLEGPLLQVEGLSDLRLELHSKKMNMHLVLIDELHRHLYIKSTNRVGQRNKEKGRISSLVKDASPVPLMDVTNLSTPRKFLETSQFGTPGSSSMRETSLLEIKEDMELDPEENSTVFMGILIKGLAKLKKIPETVKAIQDRLEQELKQIVKRSTTQVADNGYQRGENLSQENQPR
;
A
#
# COMPACT_ATOMS: atom_id res chain seq x y z
N VAL A 1 -86.11 29.44 60.52
CA VAL A 1 -86.66 28.07 60.61
C VAL A 1 -86.21 27.39 61.91
N LEU A 2 -85.00 26.79 62.01
CA LEU A 2 -84.53 26.22 63.30
C LEU A 2 -84.45 27.25 64.44
N ARG A 3 -84.05 28.49 64.15
CA ARG A 3 -83.98 29.58 65.12
C ARG A 3 -85.35 30.15 65.51
N THR A 4 -86.37 30.06 64.64
CA THR A 4 -87.74 30.53 64.90
C THR A 4 -88.57 29.49 65.67
N LEU A 5 -88.31 28.20 65.43
CA LEU A 5 -88.87 27.08 66.21
C LEU A 5 -88.33 27.04 67.65
N SER A 6 -87.12 27.56 67.89
CA SER A 6 -86.47 27.55 69.21
C SER A 6 -86.78 28.78 70.08
N THR A 7 -87.41 29.84 69.55
CA THR A 7 -87.67 31.11 70.25
C THR A 7 -89.16 31.42 70.46
N SER A 8 -90.07 30.55 70.01
CA SER A 8 -91.51 30.71 70.28
C SER A 8 -91.87 30.00 71.58
N ASP A 9 -92.43 30.76 72.55
CA ASP A 9 -92.90 30.26 73.86
C ASP A 9 -94.27 29.57 73.76
N ASP A 10 -94.97 29.72 72.63
CA ASP A 10 -96.25 29.07 72.39
C ASP A 10 -96.05 27.68 71.75
N VAL A 11 -96.53 26.65 72.43
CA VAL A 11 -96.40 25.25 72.01
C VAL A 11 -97.21 25.01 70.74
N GLU A 12 -98.34 25.69 70.59
CA GLU A 12 -99.18 25.62 69.40
C GLU A 12 -98.47 26.21 68.17
N ASP A 13 -97.83 27.38 68.29
CA ASP A 13 -97.09 27.99 67.18
C ASP A 13 -95.90 27.14 66.73
N ARG A 14 -95.22 26.47 67.67
CA ARG A 14 -94.08 25.60 67.35
C ARG A 14 -94.52 24.33 66.63
N GLU A 15 -95.63 23.73 67.06
CA GLU A 15 -96.18 22.54 66.42
C GLU A 15 -96.78 22.88 65.05
N THR A 16 -97.35 24.08 64.90
CA THR A 16 -97.85 24.60 63.62
C THR A 16 -96.71 24.83 62.62
N GLU A 17 -95.61 25.47 63.04
CA GLU A 17 -94.46 25.71 62.15
C GLU A 17 -93.67 24.42 61.86
N LYS A 18 -93.63 23.47 62.80
CA LYS A 18 -93.08 22.12 62.56
C LYS A 18 -93.94 21.35 61.56
N GLY A 19 -95.26 21.33 61.73
CA GLY A 19 -96.18 20.71 60.79
C GLY A 19 -96.09 21.33 59.39
N ARG A 20 -95.96 22.65 59.30
CA ARG A 20 -95.72 23.37 58.04
C ARG A 20 -94.40 22.98 57.37
N LEU A 21 -93.35 22.75 58.16
CA LEU A 21 -92.04 22.33 57.65
C LEU A 21 -92.04 20.88 57.20
N GLU A 22 -92.70 20.00 57.95
CA GLU A 22 -92.90 18.58 57.60
C GLU A 22 -93.72 18.46 56.31
N GLU A 23 -94.83 19.20 56.18
CA GLU A 23 -95.61 19.27 54.93
C GLU A 23 -94.78 19.78 53.76
N ALA A 24 -93.96 20.82 53.98
CA ALA A 24 -93.08 21.36 52.94
C ALA A 24 -91.99 20.35 52.52
N TYR A 25 -91.44 19.59 53.47
CA TYR A 25 -90.46 18.52 53.20
C TYR A 25 -91.11 17.38 52.42
N GLU A 26 -92.25 16.86 52.88
CA GLU A 26 -93.00 15.80 52.19
C GLU A 26 -93.47 16.23 50.80
N LYS A 27 -93.80 17.51 50.62
CA LYS A 27 -94.13 18.05 49.31
C LYS A 27 -92.89 18.07 48.40
N CYS A 28 -91.76 18.58 48.89
CA CYS A 28 -90.52 18.62 48.12
C CYS A 28 -89.99 17.23 47.77
N ASP A 29 -90.15 16.25 48.66
CA ASP A 29 -89.73 14.86 48.45
C ASP A 29 -90.61 14.17 47.40
N ARG A 30 -91.94 14.37 47.47
CA ARG A 30 -92.87 13.92 46.41
C ARG A 30 -92.59 14.59 45.07
N ASP A 31 -92.37 15.90 45.05
CA ASP A 31 -92.07 16.64 43.83
C ASP A 31 -90.75 16.12 43.21
N LEU A 32 -89.75 15.80 44.05
CA LEU A 32 -88.48 15.20 43.62
C LEU A 32 -88.67 13.79 43.08
N ASP A 33 -89.42 12.93 43.77
CA ASP A 33 -89.71 11.57 43.33
C ASP A 33 -90.49 11.55 42.01
N GLU A 34 -91.48 12.42 41.87
CA GLU A 34 -92.24 12.56 40.62
C GLU A 34 -91.33 13.02 39.47
N LEU A 35 -90.43 13.98 39.73
CA LEU A 35 -89.45 14.44 38.74
C LEU A 35 -88.43 13.35 38.39
N ILE A 36 -87.98 12.56 39.38
CA ILE A 36 -87.08 11.41 39.17
C ILE A 36 -87.79 10.34 38.32
N VAL A 37 -89.06 10.04 38.60
CA VAL A 37 -89.84 9.07 37.83
C VAL A 37 -90.05 9.55 36.40
N GLN A 38 -90.36 10.84 36.20
CA GLN A 38 -90.52 11.45 34.88
C GLN A 38 -89.23 11.38 34.05
N HIS A 39 -88.07 11.64 34.65
CA HIS A 39 -86.77 11.65 33.96
C HIS A 39 -85.93 10.37 34.15
N TYR A 40 -86.51 9.31 34.72
CA TYR A 40 -85.77 8.09 35.12
C TYR A 40 -85.02 7.46 33.94
N THR A 41 -85.66 7.42 32.78
CA THR A 41 -85.12 6.85 31.54
C THR A 41 -83.93 7.66 31.02
N GLU A 42 -84.04 8.99 31.02
CA GLU A 42 -82.97 9.91 30.61
C GLU A 42 -81.78 9.80 31.57
N LEU A 43 -82.01 9.83 32.88
CA LEU A 43 -80.98 9.69 33.90
C LEU A 43 -80.24 8.36 33.76
N THR A 44 -80.98 7.26 33.65
CA THR A 44 -80.38 5.92 33.52
C THR A 44 -79.57 5.81 32.22
N THR A 45 -80.05 6.40 31.13
CA THR A 45 -79.34 6.43 29.84
C THR A 45 -78.07 7.28 29.92
N ALA A 46 -78.13 8.44 30.57
CA ALA A 46 -76.97 9.29 30.82
C ALA A 46 -75.90 8.58 31.68
N ILE A 47 -76.30 7.86 32.72
CA ILE A 47 -75.38 7.08 33.56
C ILE A 47 -74.71 5.96 32.75
N ARG A 48 -75.50 5.18 31.99
CA ARG A 48 -74.95 4.09 31.16
C ARG A 48 -74.00 4.60 30.09
N THR A 49 -74.35 5.70 29.41
CA THR A 49 -73.48 6.31 28.40
C THR A 49 -72.20 6.86 29.02
N TYR A 50 -72.29 7.52 30.18
CA TYR A 50 -71.11 7.97 30.94
C TYR A 50 -70.19 6.81 31.34
N GLN A 51 -70.75 5.71 31.84
CA GLN A 51 -69.99 4.50 32.17
C GLN A 51 -69.28 3.93 30.94
N SER A 52 -69.99 3.79 29.82
CA SER A 52 -69.42 3.29 28.56
C SER A 52 -68.31 4.20 28.03
N ILE A 53 -68.49 5.53 28.08
CA ILE A 53 -67.46 6.49 27.68
C ILE A 53 -66.24 6.36 28.59
N THR A 54 -66.44 6.26 29.90
CA THR A 54 -65.35 6.12 30.88
C THR A 54 -64.55 4.83 30.67
N GLU A 55 -65.23 3.72 30.39
CA GLU A 55 -64.60 2.45 30.06
C GLU A 55 -63.79 2.55 28.76
N ARG A 56 -64.37 3.13 27.71
CA ARG A 56 -63.67 3.35 26.42
C ARG A 56 -62.43 4.23 26.59
N ILE A 57 -62.50 5.29 27.38
CA ILE A 57 -61.36 6.17 27.68
C ILE A 57 -60.28 5.40 28.44
N THR A 58 -60.66 4.60 29.44
CA THR A 58 -59.72 3.80 30.23
C THR A 58 -59.02 2.75 29.37
N ASN A 59 -59.77 2.03 28.55
CA ASN A 59 -59.24 1.06 27.59
C ASN A 59 -58.30 1.72 26.57
N SER A 60 -58.66 2.91 26.07
CA SER A 60 -57.80 3.69 25.17
C SER A 60 -56.48 4.09 25.84
N ARG A 61 -56.53 4.60 27.09
CA ARG A 61 -55.33 4.95 27.86
C ARG A 61 -54.41 3.74 28.10
N ASN A 62 -54.98 2.59 28.42
CA ASN A 62 -54.21 1.35 28.61
C ASN A 62 -53.57 0.87 27.31
N LYS A 63 -54.31 0.91 26.18
CA LYS A 63 -53.74 0.62 24.85
C LYS A 63 -52.59 1.57 24.50
N ILE A 64 -52.73 2.87 24.78
CA ILE A 64 -51.67 3.85 24.54
C ILE A 64 -50.43 3.53 25.38
N LYS A 65 -50.59 3.16 26.67
CA LYS A 65 -49.47 2.73 27.52
C LYS A 65 -48.76 1.52 26.93
N GLN A 66 -49.50 0.48 26.55
CA GLN A 66 -48.94 -0.74 25.97
C GLN A 66 -48.20 -0.46 24.65
N VAL A 67 -48.77 0.38 23.77
CA VAL A 67 -48.10 0.78 22.53
C VAL A 67 -46.80 1.52 22.81
N LYS A 68 -46.77 2.41 23.81
CA LYS A 68 -45.54 3.12 24.21
C LYS A 68 -44.47 2.17 24.74
N GLU A 69 -44.84 1.22 25.59
CA GLU A 69 -43.92 0.21 26.12
C GLU A 69 -43.37 -0.69 25.01
N ASN A 70 -44.23 -1.17 24.10
CA ASN A 70 -43.81 -1.95 22.95
C ASN A 70 -42.86 -1.16 22.04
N LEU A 71 -43.14 0.13 21.79
CA LEU A 71 -42.28 0.99 20.97
C LEU A 71 -40.91 1.21 21.63
N LEU A 72 -40.86 1.36 22.96
CA LEU A 72 -39.61 1.46 23.70
C LEU A 72 -38.79 0.16 23.59
N SER A 73 -39.42 -1.00 23.74
CA SER A 73 -38.79 -2.30 23.55
C SER A 73 -38.25 -2.47 22.12
N CYS A 74 -39.04 -2.13 21.10
CA CYS A 74 -38.59 -2.13 19.71
C CYS A 74 -37.40 -1.19 19.47
N LYS A 75 -37.44 0.02 20.05
CA LYS A 75 -36.34 0.98 19.98
C LYS A 75 -35.05 0.40 20.58
N MET A 76 -35.13 -0.28 21.72
CA MET A 76 -33.98 -0.92 22.34
C MET A 76 -33.42 -2.04 21.46
N LEU A 77 -34.28 -2.92 20.94
CA LEU A 77 -33.86 -4.02 20.06
C LEU A 77 -33.16 -3.50 18.79
N LEU A 78 -33.70 -2.44 18.18
CA LEU A 78 -33.08 -1.80 17.02
C LEU A 78 -31.72 -1.19 17.37
N HIS A 79 -31.56 -0.61 18.56
CA HIS A 79 -30.28 -0.07 19.02
C HIS A 79 -29.25 -1.20 19.21
N CYS A 80 -29.63 -2.30 19.88
CA CYS A 80 -28.76 -3.47 20.02
C CYS A 80 -28.32 -4.02 18.65
N LYS A 81 -29.25 -4.13 17.70
CA LYS A 81 -28.95 -4.59 16.33
C LYS A 81 -28.00 -3.65 15.58
N ARG A 82 -28.17 -2.34 15.75
CA ARG A 82 -27.26 -1.34 15.18
C ARG A 82 -25.86 -1.46 15.77
N ASP A 83 -25.74 -1.65 17.07
CA ASP A 83 -24.44 -1.78 17.76
C ASP A 83 -23.74 -3.08 17.36
N GLU A 84 -24.48 -4.18 17.23
CA GLU A 84 -23.99 -5.46 16.68
C GLU A 84 -23.48 -5.28 15.24
N LEU A 85 -24.23 -4.60 14.38
CA LEU A 85 -23.81 -4.33 13.01
C LEU A 85 -22.55 -3.45 12.95
N ARG A 86 -22.44 -2.44 13.82
CA ARG A 86 -21.24 -1.60 13.93
C ARG A 86 -20.03 -2.43 14.36
N LYS A 87 -20.21 -3.32 15.34
CA LYS A 87 -19.16 -4.24 15.79
C LYS A 87 -18.68 -5.13 14.64
N LEU A 88 -19.62 -5.80 13.95
CA LEU A 88 -19.30 -6.67 12.81
C LEU A 88 -18.61 -5.91 11.66
N TRP A 89 -18.96 -4.64 11.44
CA TRP A 89 -18.31 -3.81 10.45
C TRP A 89 -16.85 -3.50 10.81
N ILE A 90 -16.58 -3.17 12.09
CA ILE A 90 -15.20 -2.96 12.57
C ILE A 90 -14.39 -4.24 12.45
N GLU A 91 -14.92 -5.37 12.93
CA GLU A 91 -14.28 -6.69 12.81
C GLU A 91 -14.02 -7.04 11.33
N GLY A 92 -14.94 -6.71 10.42
CA GLY A 92 -14.76 -6.89 8.99
C GLY A 92 -13.60 -6.08 8.40
N ILE A 93 -13.40 -4.84 8.85
CA ILE A 93 -12.26 -4.01 8.46
C ILE A 93 -10.95 -4.60 9.01
N GLU A 94 -10.94 -5.01 10.27
CA GLU A 94 -9.78 -5.63 10.92
C GLU A 94 -9.38 -6.92 10.19
N HIS A 95 -10.33 -7.80 9.89
CA HIS A 95 -10.06 -9.03 9.13
C HIS A 95 -9.51 -8.75 7.73
N LYS A 96 -10.03 -7.72 7.04
CA LYS A 96 -9.48 -7.31 5.74
C LYS A 96 -8.04 -6.82 5.87
N HIS A 97 -7.73 -6.07 6.92
CA HIS A 97 -6.37 -5.63 7.18
C HIS A 97 -5.42 -6.80 7.47
N VAL A 98 -5.86 -7.77 8.28
CA VAL A 98 -5.09 -8.99 8.56
C VAL A 98 -4.85 -9.80 7.28
N LEU A 99 -5.87 -9.95 6.41
CA LEU A 99 -5.70 -10.64 5.12
C LEU A 99 -4.64 -9.95 4.24
N ASN A 100 -4.71 -8.63 4.10
CA ASN A 100 -3.69 -7.88 3.35
C ASN A 100 -2.27 -8.11 3.94
N LEU A 101 -2.15 -8.13 5.27
CA LEU A 101 -0.88 -8.40 5.94
C LEU A 101 -0.35 -9.81 5.64
N LEU A 102 -1.24 -10.81 5.66
CA LEU A 102 -0.89 -12.20 5.33
C LEU A 102 -0.44 -12.35 3.87
N ASP A 103 -1.11 -11.66 2.94
CA ASP A 103 -0.71 -11.65 1.53
C ASP A 103 0.68 -11.00 1.34
N GLU A 104 0.97 -9.90 2.04
CA GLU A 104 2.30 -9.27 2.04
C GLU A 104 3.37 -10.21 2.61
N ILE A 105 3.07 -10.92 3.71
CA ILE A 105 3.98 -11.90 4.32
C ILE A 105 4.30 -13.02 3.34
N GLU A 106 3.29 -13.60 2.68
CA GLU A 106 3.48 -14.69 1.73
C GLU A 106 4.32 -14.24 0.52
N ASN A 107 4.12 -13.00 0.04
CA ASN A 107 4.93 -12.42 -1.01
C ASN A 107 6.41 -12.29 -0.61
N ILE A 108 6.68 -11.78 0.60
CA ILE A 108 8.07 -11.54 1.08
C ILE A 108 8.77 -12.85 1.41
N LYS A 109 8.05 -13.84 1.94
CA LYS A 109 8.58 -15.18 2.22
C LYS A 109 9.19 -15.85 0.98
N GLN A 110 8.68 -15.55 -0.22
CA GLN A 110 9.21 -16.10 -1.47
C GLN A 110 10.43 -15.33 -2.02
N VAL A 111 10.73 -14.15 -1.48
CA VAL A 111 11.80 -13.27 -2.00
C VAL A 111 13.18 -13.89 -1.91
N PRO A 112 13.62 -14.52 -0.79
CA PRO A 112 14.96 -15.12 -0.72
C PRO A 112 15.24 -16.12 -1.83
N GLN A 113 14.27 -16.99 -2.13
CA GLN A 113 14.37 -17.99 -3.20
C GLN A 113 14.42 -17.35 -4.60
N LYS A 114 13.51 -16.41 -4.88
CA LYS A 114 13.49 -15.69 -6.16
C LYS A 114 14.75 -14.84 -6.37
N LEU A 115 15.29 -14.28 -5.29
CA LEU A 115 16.52 -13.50 -5.30
C LEU A 115 17.71 -14.36 -5.74
N GLU A 116 17.82 -15.59 -5.21
CA GLU A 116 18.88 -16.52 -5.60
C GLU A 116 18.81 -16.89 -7.08
N GLN A 117 17.60 -17.11 -7.62
CA GLN A 117 17.40 -17.36 -9.04
C GLN A 117 17.78 -16.16 -9.92
N CYS A 118 17.41 -14.93 -9.51
CA CYS A 118 17.76 -13.72 -10.23
C CYS A 118 19.28 -13.46 -10.20
N MET A 119 19.94 -13.72 -9.06
CA MET A 119 21.40 -13.60 -8.96
C MET A 119 22.12 -14.66 -9.81
N ALA A 120 21.64 -15.90 -9.83
CA ALA A 120 22.23 -16.97 -10.66
C ALA A 120 22.16 -16.65 -12.16
N SER A 121 21.08 -15.99 -12.59
CA SER A 121 20.88 -15.54 -13.96
C SER A 121 21.43 -14.13 -14.24
N LYS A 122 22.11 -13.51 -13.26
CA LYS A 122 22.72 -12.17 -13.34
C LYS A 122 21.74 -11.03 -13.65
N HIS A 123 20.45 -11.23 -13.37
CA HIS A 123 19.42 -10.21 -13.46
C HIS A 123 19.46 -9.32 -12.22
N TYR A 124 20.53 -8.53 -12.12
CA TYR A 124 20.91 -7.83 -10.91
C TYR A 124 20.00 -6.65 -10.58
N LEU A 125 19.40 -5.99 -11.58
CA LEU A 125 18.51 -4.86 -11.34
C LEU A 125 17.17 -5.33 -10.78
N ASN A 126 16.58 -6.37 -11.36
CA ASN A 126 15.36 -6.99 -10.84
C ASN A 126 15.58 -7.58 -9.44
N ALA A 127 16.72 -8.27 -9.22
CA ALA A 127 17.11 -8.76 -7.91
C ALA A 127 17.19 -7.63 -6.86
N THR A 128 17.79 -6.50 -7.24
CA THR A 128 17.91 -5.33 -6.37
C THR A 128 16.55 -4.70 -6.08
N ASP A 129 15.68 -4.58 -7.09
CA ASP A 129 14.34 -4.00 -6.94
C ASP A 129 13.49 -4.83 -5.98
N MET A 130 13.46 -6.14 -6.19
CA MET A 130 12.75 -7.08 -5.34
C MET A 130 13.26 -7.03 -3.90
N LEU A 131 14.57 -6.97 -3.70
CA LEU A 131 15.20 -6.93 -2.38
C LEU A 131 14.94 -5.62 -1.65
N VAL A 132 15.04 -4.47 -2.35
CA VAL A 132 14.75 -3.16 -1.75
C VAL A 132 13.28 -3.07 -1.36
N SER A 133 12.36 -3.45 -2.26
CA SER A 133 10.93 -3.44 -1.96
C SER A 133 10.56 -4.37 -0.79
N ALA A 134 11.17 -5.57 -0.71
CA ALA A 134 10.92 -6.50 0.39
C ALA A 134 11.41 -5.96 1.74
N VAL A 135 12.60 -5.34 1.77
CA VAL A 135 13.13 -4.71 2.99
C VAL A 135 12.26 -3.52 3.41
N ASP A 136 11.83 -2.67 2.47
CA ASP A 136 10.96 -1.53 2.75
C ASP A 136 9.59 -1.98 3.30
N SER A 137 9.03 -3.09 2.80
CA SER A 137 7.80 -3.69 3.36
C SER A 137 7.99 -4.24 4.79
N LEU A 138 9.15 -4.83 5.09
CA LEU A 138 9.48 -5.36 6.43
C LEU A 138 9.76 -4.28 7.48
N GLU A 139 10.22 -3.10 7.04
CA GLU A 139 10.44 -1.92 7.88
C GLU A 139 9.21 -1.01 7.97
N GLY A 140 8.24 -1.17 7.06
CA GLY A 140 6.99 -0.40 7.02
C GLY A 140 5.78 -1.18 7.57
N PRO A 141 4.85 -1.64 6.71
CA PRO A 141 3.59 -2.26 7.12
C PRO A 141 3.77 -3.48 8.03
N LEU A 142 4.87 -4.23 7.87
CA LEU A 142 5.13 -5.46 8.61
C LEU A 142 6.06 -5.29 9.82
N LEU A 143 6.41 -4.05 10.18
CA LEU A 143 7.35 -3.79 11.27
C LEU A 143 6.91 -4.43 12.59
N GLN A 144 5.61 -4.38 12.88
CA GLN A 144 4.99 -4.87 14.12
C GLN A 144 4.89 -6.40 14.19
N VAL A 145 5.15 -7.11 13.09
CA VAL A 145 5.08 -8.58 13.06
C VAL A 145 6.40 -9.16 13.58
N GLU A 146 6.43 -9.55 14.86
CA GLU A 146 7.64 -10.08 15.51
C GLU A 146 8.13 -11.38 14.86
N GLY A 147 7.23 -12.22 14.35
CA GLY A 147 7.55 -13.49 13.69
C GLY A 147 8.36 -13.38 12.40
N LEU A 148 8.62 -12.16 11.90
CA LEU A 148 9.45 -11.90 10.72
C LEU A 148 10.88 -11.46 11.08
N SER A 149 11.30 -11.56 12.35
CA SER A 149 12.63 -11.14 12.80
C SER A 149 13.78 -11.77 12.01
N ASP A 150 13.72 -13.09 11.83
CA ASP A 150 14.79 -13.86 11.19
C ASP A 150 14.86 -13.56 9.70
N LEU A 151 13.69 -13.47 9.06
CA LEU A 151 13.58 -13.10 7.64
C LEU A 151 14.05 -11.67 7.39
N ARG A 152 13.77 -10.75 8.33
CA ARG A 152 14.29 -9.37 8.30
C ARG A 152 15.81 -9.38 8.38
N LEU A 153 16.39 -10.09 9.35
CA LEU A 153 17.84 -10.22 9.46
C LEU A 153 18.47 -10.80 8.19
N GLU A 154 17.87 -11.85 7.63
CA GLU A 154 18.32 -12.49 6.40
C GLU A 154 18.31 -11.53 5.21
N LEU A 155 17.19 -10.84 4.95
CA LEU A 155 17.07 -9.90 3.83
C LEU A 155 17.99 -8.69 3.99
N HIS A 156 18.19 -8.19 5.21
CA HIS A 156 19.20 -7.14 5.45
C HIS A 156 20.62 -7.63 5.17
N SER A 157 20.96 -8.84 5.59
CA SER A 157 22.24 -9.48 5.28
C SER A 157 22.43 -9.63 3.77
N LYS A 158 21.40 -10.11 3.05
CA LYS A 158 21.42 -10.22 1.58
C LYS A 158 21.54 -8.84 0.91
N LYS A 159 20.91 -7.78 1.44
CA LYS A 159 21.06 -6.39 0.96
C LYS A 159 22.50 -5.88 1.13
N MET A 160 23.13 -6.21 2.26
CA MET A 160 24.55 -5.94 2.50
C MET A 160 25.45 -6.78 1.58
N ASN A 161 25.12 -8.01 1.25
CA ASN A 161 25.94 -8.80 0.32
C ASN A 161 25.75 -8.35 -1.14
N MET A 162 24.54 -7.93 -1.52
CA MET A 162 24.20 -7.55 -2.90
C MET A 162 25.12 -6.44 -3.43
N HIS A 163 25.34 -5.37 -2.64
CA HIS A 163 26.18 -4.27 -3.13
C HIS A 163 27.64 -4.70 -3.40
N LEU A 164 28.18 -5.65 -2.63
CA LEU A 164 29.53 -6.19 -2.86
C LEU A 164 29.58 -6.96 -4.18
N VAL A 165 28.58 -7.81 -4.46
CA VAL A 165 28.47 -8.55 -5.71
C VAL A 165 28.40 -7.62 -6.91
N LEU A 166 27.57 -6.56 -6.84
CA LEU A 166 27.46 -5.57 -7.91
C LEU A 166 28.78 -4.81 -8.16
N ILE A 167 29.50 -4.46 -7.09
CA ILE A 167 30.82 -3.82 -7.19
C ILE A 167 31.82 -4.75 -7.89
N ASP A 168 31.88 -6.02 -7.51
CA ASP A 168 32.80 -7.00 -8.09
C ASP A 168 32.48 -7.28 -9.56
N GLU A 169 31.20 -7.39 -9.92
CA GLU A 169 30.81 -7.58 -11.32
C GLU A 169 31.09 -6.32 -12.17
N LEU A 170 30.89 -5.13 -11.59
CA LEU A 170 31.24 -3.86 -12.25
C LEU A 170 32.75 -3.79 -12.50
N HIS A 171 33.57 -4.17 -11.52
CA HIS A 171 35.03 -4.27 -11.68
C HIS A 171 35.42 -5.25 -12.78
N ARG A 172 34.79 -6.43 -12.81
CA ARG A 172 35.02 -7.44 -13.85
C ARG A 172 34.71 -6.90 -15.24
N HIS A 173 33.60 -6.19 -15.41
CA HIS A 173 33.26 -5.59 -16.70
C HIS A 173 34.18 -4.43 -17.07
N LEU A 174 34.54 -3.57 -16.11
CA LEU A 174 35.38 -2.41 -16.31
C LEU A 174 36.83 -2.76 -16.69
N TYR A 175 37.47 -3.67 -15.93
CA TYR A 175 38.91 -3.93 -16.05
C TYR A 175 39.26 -5.22 -16.80
N ILE A 176 38.34 -6.20 -16.86
CA ILE A 176 38.60 -7.50 -17.48
C ILE A 176 37.92 -7.60 -18.85
N LYS A 177 36.58 -7.54 -18.89
CA LYS A 177 35.86 -7.74 -20.16
C LYS A 177 36.10 -6.62 -21.17
N SER A 178 36.15 -5.37 -20.72
CA SER A 178 36.37 -4.21 -21.60
C SER A 178 37.77 -4.21 -22.24
N THR A 179 38.79 -4.72 -21.55
CA THR A 179 40.19 -4.73 -22.03
C THR A 179 40.49 -5.96 -22.88
N ASN A 180 39.81 -7.09 -22.66
CA ASN A 180 39.98 -8.32 -23.46
C ASN A 180 39.66 -8.14 -24.95
N ARG A 181 38.73 -7.23 -25.31
CA ARG A 181 38.34 -6.98 -26.71
C ARG A 181 39.44 -6.31 -27.55
N VAL A 182 40.38 -5.62 -26.92
CA VAL A 182 41.48 -4.93 -27.62
C VAL A 182 42.45 -5.93 -28.26
N GLY A 183 42.67 -7.09 -27.63
CA GLY A 183 43.52 -8.15 -28.19
C GLY A 183 42.91 -8.87 -29.41
N GLN A 184 41.58 -8.92 -29.52
CA GLN A 184 40.89 -9.59 -30.64
C GLN A 184 40.82 -8.74 -31.91
N ARG A 185 40.76 -7.40 -31.81
CA ARG A 185 40.77 -6.50 -32.98
C ARG A 185 42.02 -6.65 -33.86
N ASN A 186 43.13 -7.15 -33.30
CA ASN A 186 44.35 -7.40 -34.07
C ASN A 186 44.29 -8.66 -34.95
N LYS A 187 43.35 -9.59 -34.73
CA LYS A 187 43.17 -10.77 -35.62
C LYS A 187 42.40 -10.44 -36.90
N GLU A 188 41.48 -9.47 -36.87
CA GLU A 188 40.68 -9.11 -38.05
C GLU A 188 41.42 -8.16 -39.01
N LYS A 189 42.23 -7.23 -38.49
CA LYS A 189 43.08 -6.38 -39.36
C LYS A 189 44.16 -7.17 -40.12
N GLY A 190 44.51 -8.36 -39.65
CA GLY A 190 45.48 -9.24 -40.32
C GLY A 190 44.99 -9.83 -41.66
N ARG A 191 43.69 -9.77 -41.98
CA ARG A 191 43.15 -10.29 -43.25
C ARG A 191 43.00 -9.28 -44.38
N ILE A 192 43.09 -7.97 -44.08
CA ILE A 192 42.80 -6.91 -45.07
C ILE A 192 44.08 -6.22 -45.58
N SER A 193 45.24 -6.56 -45.03
CA SER A 193 46.54 -5.95 -45.37
C SER A 193 47.39 -6.83 -46.31
N SER A 194 46.78 -7.64 -47.18
CA SER A 194 47.51 -8.47 -48.16
C SER A 194 47.44 -7.98 -49.61
N LEU A 195 46.83 -6.83 -49.87
CA LEU A 195 46.94 -6.15 -51.16
C LEU A 195 47.13 -4.66 -50.90
N VAL A 196 48.38 -4.18 -50.93
CA VAL A 196 48.92 -3.17 -51.87
C VAL A 196 50.38 -2.97 -51.44
N LYS A 197 51.32 -3.30 -52.33
CA LYS A 197 52.75 -3.03 -52.19
C LYS A 197 53.06 -1.87 -53.14
N ASP A 198 53.40 -0.70 -52.61
CA ASP A 198 54.58 0.09 -52.99
C ASP A 198 54.59 1.54 -52.45
N ALA A 199 55.81 1.98 -52.15
CA ALA A 199 56.33 3.36 -52.02
C ALA A 199 56.02 4.23 -50.76
N SER A 200 57.04 4.27 -49.89
CA SER A 200 57.57 5.46 -49.15
C SER A 200 56.80 6.03 -47.94
N PRO A 201 57.50 6.58 -46.90
CA PRO A 201 57.09 6.42 -45.51
C PRO A 201 56.68 7.73 -44.81
N VAL A 202 55.42 7.86 -44.42
CA VAL A 202 55.00 8.53 -43.16
C VAL A 202 53.59 8.04 -42.80
N PRO A 203 53.37 7.27 -41.72
CA PRO A 203 52.03 7.17 -41.16
C PRO A 203 51.85 8.37 -40.22
N LEU A 204 51.30 9.46 -40.73
CA LEU A 204 50.74 10.50 -39.88
C LEU A 204 49.56 9.85 -39.16
N MET A 205 49.69 9.70 -37.84
CA MET A 205 48.66 9.12 -37.00
C MET A 205 47.49 10.12 -36.95
N ASP A 206 46.42 9.85 -37.69
CA ASP A 206 45.17 10.59 -37.52
C ASP A 206 44.51 10.12 -36.22
N VAL A 207 44.71 10.93 -35.16
CA VAL A 207 44.26 10.64 -33.78
C VAL A 207 42.75 10.94 -33.59
N THR A 208 42.02 11.23 -34.66
CA THR A 208 40.62 11.70 -34.56
C THR A 208 39.58 10.65 -34.17
N ASN A 209 39.94 9.36 -34.07
CA ASN A 209 38.98 8.30 -33.76
C ASN A 209 39.20 7.57 -32.43
N LEU A 210 39.72 8.26 -31.42
CA LEU A 210 39.63 7.78 -30.04
C LEU A 210 38.27 8.18 -29.45
N SER A 211 37.24 7.36 -29.70
CA SER A 211 35.96 7.48 -28.98
C SER A 211 36.21 7.31 -27.48
N THR A 212 36.36 8.44 -26.80
CA THR A 212 36.44 8.54 -25.35
C THR A 212 35.02 8.65 -24.81
N PRO A 213 34.60 7.81 -23.85
CA PRO A 213 33.29 7.96 -23.22
C PRO A 213 33.40 9.06 -22.15
N ARG A 214 33.45 10.33 -22.58
CA ARG A 214 33.52 11.49 -21.67
C ARG A 214 32.44 12.54 -21.86
N LYS A 215 31.47 12.33 -22.74
CA LYS A 215 30.32 13.25 -22.85
C LYS A 215 29.20 12.80 -21.92
N PHE A 216 29.33 13.09 -20.62
CA PHE A 216 28.27 12.80 -19.63
C PHE A 216 27.90 13.96 -18.72
N LEU A 217 28.47 15.16 -18.91
CA LEU A 217 28.04 16.32 -18.11
C LEU A 217 28.33 17.64 -18.82
N GLU A 218 27.40 18.10 -19.67
CA GLU A 218 27.27 19.53 -19.94
C GLU A 218 25.83 19.86 -20.32
N THR A 219 25.06 20.31 -19.32
CA THR A 219 23.77 20.96 -19.50
C THR A 219 24.02 22.37 -19.99
N SER A 220 23.94 22.61 -21.29
CA SER A 220 23.73 23.96 -21.84
C SER A 220 22.47 23.96 -22.70
N GLN A 221 21.46 24.68 -22.21
CA GLN A 221 20.27 25.03 -22.96
C GLN A 221 20.66 25.86 -24.20
N PHE A 222 19.81 25.76 -25.24
CA PHE A 222 19.76 26.51 -26.51
C PHE A 222 20.41 25.86 -27.76
N GLY A 223 19.57 25.50 -28.75
CA GLY A 223 19.92 25.64 -30.18
C GLY A 223 19.69 24.46 -31.15
N THR A 224 18.48 24.38 -31.72
CA THR A 224 18.06 23.90 -33.07
C THR A 224 18.23 22.44 -33.58
N PRO A 225 17.30 21.95 -34.44
CA PRO A 225 17.11 20.52 -34.75
C PRO A 225 17.71 20.10 -36.10
N GLY A 226 18.27 18.88 -36.18
CA GLY A 226 18.73 18.33 -37.45
C GLY A 226 19.51 17.02 -37.36
N SER A 227 18.78 15.90 -37.28
CA SER A 227 19.14 14.55 -37.77
C SER A 227 20.49 13.94 -37.38
N SER A 228 20.49 13.05 -36.38
CA SER A 228 20.71 11.60 -36.61
C SER A 228 20.67 10.82 -35.28
N SER A 229 19.96 9.71 -35.34
CA SER A 229 19.55 8.83 -34.25
C SER A 229 20.69 8.29 -33.37
N MET A 230 20.82 8.81 -32.16
CA MET A 230 21.07 7.98 -30.98
C MET A 230 20.32 8.60 -29.79
N ARG A 231 19.23 7.94 -29.41
CA ARG A 231 18.45 8.29 -28.22
C ARG A 231 19.41 8.32 -27.03
N GLU A 232 19.53 9.50 -26.47
CA GLU A 232 19.95 9.77 -25.11
C GLU A 232 19.34 8.69 -24.20
N THR A 233 20.14 7.66 -23.90
CA THR A 233 19.70 6.53 -23.08
C THR A 233 19.64 7.05 -21.67
N SER A 234 18.52 7.69 -21.36
CA SER A 234 18.22 8.23 -20.04
C SER A 234 18.47 7.11 -19.03
N LEU A 235 19.31 7.33 -18.02
CA LEU A 235 19.56 6.38 -16.91
C LEU A 235 18.24 5.89 -16.27
N LEU A 236 17.15 6.64 -16.46
CA LEU A 236 15.78 6.32 -16.07
C LEU A 236 15.16 5.17 -16.88
N GLU A 237 15.51 4.99 -18.15
CA GLU A 237 14.88 4.03 -19.09
C GLU A 237 15.61 2.68 -19.24
N ILE A 238 16.72 2.45 -18.55
CA ILE A 238 17.35 1.13 -18.53
C ILE A 238 16.42 0.15 -17.82
N LYS A 239 15.59 -0.58 -18.58
CA LYS A 239 14.85 -1.75 -18.13
C LYS A 239 15.68 -2.98 -18.45
N GLU A 240 15.80 -3.86 -17.47
CA GLU A 240 16.40 -5.18 -17.66
C GLU A 240 15.38 -6.04 -18.43
N ASP A 241 15.77 -6.49 -19.62
CA ASP A 241 14.97 -7.41 -20.42
C ASP A 241 15.29 -8.83 -19.94
N MET A 242 14.28 -9.54 -19.45
CA MET A 242 14.46 -10.84 -18.79
C MET A 242 14.65 -12.00 -19.78
N GLU A 243 14.52 -11.76 -21.09
CA GLU A 243 14.69 -12.79 -22.12
C GLU A 243 16.09 -12.80 -22.77
N LEU A 244 16.91 -11.78 -22.52
CA LEU A 244 18.24 -11.63 -23.11
C LEU A 244 19.33 -11.89 -22.07
N ASP A 245 20.47 -12.43 -22.52
CA ASP A 245 21.65 -12.56 -21.64
C ASP A 245 22.13 -11.15 -21.27
N PRO A 246 22.05 -10.75 -19.98
CA PRO A 246 22.39 -9.41 -19.57
C PRO A 246 23.87 -9.08 -19.82
N GLU A 247 24.75 -10.07 -20.03
CA GLU A 247 26.17 -9.85 -20.31
C GLU A 247 26.51 -9.58 -21.79
N GLU A 248 25.57 -9.73 -22.73
CA GLU A 248 25.83 -9.62 -24.17
C GLU A 248 26.40 -8.24 -24.54
N ASN A 249 25.82 -7.18 -23.96
CA ASN A 249 26.28 -5.82 -24.11
C ASN A 249 26.87 -5.27 -22.81
N SER A 250 28.19 -5.39 -22.68
CA SER A 250 28.93 -4.94 -21.49
C SER A 250 28.70 -3.48 -21.09
N THR A 251 28.41 -2.56 -22.04
CA THR A 251 28.18 -1.15 -21.68
C THR A 251 26.80 -0.95 -21.05
N VAL A 252 25.78 -1.62 -21.60
CA VAL A 252 24.41 -1.61 -21.04
C VAL A 252 24.40 -2.31 -19.68
N PHE A 253 25.09 -3.44 -19.55
CA PHE A 253 25.19 -4.18 -18.30
C PHE A 253 25.86 -3.38 -17.18
N MET A 254 26.94 -2.65 -17.46
CA MET A 254 27.52 -1.73 -16.47
C MET A 254 26.52 -0.65 -16.04
N GLY A 255 25.68 -0.16 -16.96
CA GLY A 255 24.58 0.75 -16.63
C GLY A 255 23.53 0.12 -15.70
N ILE A 256 23.17 -1.15 -15.92
CA ILE A 256 22.28 -1.94 -15.05
C ILE A 256 22.87 -2.07 -13.64
N LEU A 257 24.15 -2.43 -13.53
CA LEU A 257 24.85 -2.55 -12.24
C LEU A 257 24.90 -1.22 -11.48
N ILE A 258 25.24 -0.12 -12.17
CA ILE A 258 25.26 1.22 -11.57
C ILE A 258 23.85 1.62 -11.10
N LYS A 259 22.81 1.31 -11.88
CA LYS A 259 21.42 1.56 -11.48
C LYS A 259 21.02 0.77 -10.24
N GLY A 260 21.41 -0.51 -10.15
CA GLY A 260 21.22 -1.32 -8.94
C GLY A 260 21.93 -0.73 -7.72
N LEU A 261 23.21 -0.34 -7.86
CA LEU A 261 23.98 0.31 -6.80
C LEU A 261 23.39 1.66 -6.36
N ALA A 262 22.80 2.41 -7.28
CA ALA A 262 22.07 3.65 -6.98
C ALA A 262 20.82 3.36 -6.13
N LYS A 263 20.05 2.33 -6.47
CA LYS A 263 18.88 1.91 -5.67
C LYS A 263 19.26 1.42 -4.27
N LEU A 264 20.41 0.77 -4.13
CA LEU A 264 20.98 0.41 -2.82
C LEU A 264 21.55 1.61 -2.04
N LYS A 265 21.63 2.80 -2.65
CA LYS A 265 22.26 4.01 -2.09
C LYS A 265 23.76 3.81 -1.76
N LYS A 266 24.45 2.99 -2.58
CA LYS A 266 25.86 2.57 -2.37
C LYS A 266 26.86 3.15 -3.37
N ILE A 267 26.50 4.20 -4.10
CA ILE A 267 27.37 4.84 -5.11
C ILE A 267 28.68 5.38 -4.51
N PRO A 268 28.70 6.10 -3.37
CA PRO A 268 29.96 6.61 -2.82
C PRO A 268 30.94 5.49 -2.44
N GLU A 269 30.42 4.42 -1.84
CA GLU A 269 31.20 3.23 -1.48
C GLU A 269 31.74 2.52 -2.72
N THR A 270 30.93 2.42 -3.78
CA THR A 270 31.35 1.87 -5.08
C THR A 270 32.50 2.67 -5.68
N VAL A 271 32.39 4.00 -5.72
CA VAL A 271 33.42 4.88 -6.28
C VAL A 271 34.73 4.72 -5.52
N LYS A 272 34.66 4.69 -4.18
CA LYS A 272 35.84 4.45 -3.34
C LYS A 272 36.46 3.07 -3.61
N ALA A 273 35.66 2.01 -3.68
CA ALA A 273 36.15 0.66 -3.97
C ALA A 273 36.84 0.56 -5.34
N ILE A 274 36.31 1.23 -6.36
CA ILE A 274 36.94 1.32 -7.69
C ILE A 274 38.28 2.06 -7.61
N GLN A 275 38.31 3.19 -6.89
CA GLN A 275 39.53 3.98 -6.73
C GLN A 275 40.63 3.21 -5.99
N ASP A 276 40.28 2.52 -4.90
CA ASP A 276 41.23 1.75 -4.10
C ASP A 276 41.85 0.58 -4.88
N ARG A 277 41.09 -0.01 -5.83
CA ARG A 277 41.56 -1.13 -6.67
C ARG A 277 42.23 -0.69 -7.98
N LEU A 278 42.13 0.59 -8.36
CA LEU A 278 42.58 1.11 -9.66
C LEU A 278 44.05 0.81 -9.96
N GLU A 279 44.96 1.07 -9.01
CA GLU A 279 46.40 0.89 -9.23
C GLU A 279 46.75 -0.58 -9.47
N GLN A 280 46.18 -1.49 -8.67
CA GLN A 280 46.38 -2.92 -8.80
C GLN A 280 45.84 -3.44 -10.13
N GLU A 281 44.63 -3.03 -10.52
CA GLU A 281 44.00 -3.45 -11.77
C GLU A 281 44.77 -2.96 -12.99
N LEU A 282 45.27 -1.71 -12.98
CA LEU A 282 46.11 -1.19 -14.06
C LEU A 282 47.41 -2.00 -14.22
N LYS A 283 48.09 -2.33 -13.11
CA LYS A 283 49.27 -3.22 -13.15
C LYS A 283 48.92 -4.58 -13.74
N GLN A 284 47.77 -5.15 -13.39
CA GLN A 284 47.31 -6.42 -13.94
C GLN A 284 46.95 -6.32 -15.43
N ILE A 285 46.37 -5.21 -15.88
CA ILE A 285 46.09 -4.98 -17.30
C ILE A 285 47.39 -4.90 -18.10
N VAL A 286 48.39 -4.16 -17.60
CA VAL A 286 49.72 -4.07 -18.24
C VAL A 286 50.35 -5.46 -18.32
N LYS A 287 50.40 -6.20 -17.21
CA LYS A 287 50.95 -7.56 -17.16
C LYS A 287 50.24 -8.48 -18.18
N ARG A 288 48.92 -8.52 -18.17
CA ARG A 288 48.10 -9.34 -19.11
C ARG A 288 48.38 -8.95 -20.56
N SER A 289 48.42 -7.66 -20.86
CA SER A 289 48.67 -7.16 -22.22
C SER A 289 50.09 -7.48 -22.68
N THR A 290 51.11 -7.32 -21.83
CA THR A 290 52.50 -7.68 -22.14
C THR A 290 52.63 -9.18 -22.41
N THR A 291 52.02 -10.04 -21.57
CA THR A 291 51.98 -11.49 -21.81
C THR A 291 51.28 -11.82 -23.13
N GLN A 292 50.12 -11.22 -23.40
CA GLN A 292 49.40 -11.44 -24.65
C GLN A 292 50.21 -11.01 -25.89
N VAL A 293 50.96 -9.91 -25.81
CA VAL A 293 51.84 -9.48 -26.90
C VAL A 293 53.03 -10.43 -27.08
N ALA A 294 53.65 -10.88 -25.98
CA ALA A 294 54.72 -11.85 -26.02
C ALA A 294 54.26 -13.17 -26.66
N ASP A 295 53.13 -13.72 -26.21
CA ASP A 295 52.56 -14.97 -26.74
C ASP A 295 52.19 -14.87 -28.22
N ASN A 296 51.61 -13.74 -28.66
CA ASN A 296 51.35 -13.49 -30.09
C ASN A 296 52.65 -13.37 -30.89
N GLY A 297 53.70 -12.80 -30.30
CA GLY A 297 55.04 -12.70 -30.91
C GLY A 297 55.66 -14.09 -31.13
N TYR A 298 55.58 -14.98 -30.13
CA TYR A 298 56.04 -16.36 -30.23
C TYR A 298 55.25 -17.15 -31.28
N GLN A 299 53.92 -17.06 -31.28
CA GLN A 299 53.06 -17.72 -32.28
C GLN A 299 53.37 -17.23 -33.71
N ARG A 300 53.65 -15.93 -33.90
CA ARG A 300 54.05 -15.39 -35.21
C ARG A 300 55.42 -15.95 -35.65
N GLY A 301 56.37 -16.08 -34.72
CA GLY A 301 57.69 -16.68 -34.98
C GLY A 301 57.62 -18.17 -35.36
N GLU A 302 56.75 -18.95 -34.71
CA GLU A 302 56.54 -20.37 -35.06
C GLU A 302 55.87 -20.54 -36.43
N ASN A 303 54.86 -19.73 -36.77
CA ASN A 303 54.22 -19.78 -38.09
C ASN A 303 55.19 -19.42 -39.23
N LEU A 304 56.06 -18.41 -39.05
CA LEU A 304 57.12 -18.06 -40.00
C LEU A 304 58.18 -19.16 -40.14
N SER A 305 58.39 -19.95 -39.09
CA SER A 305 59.34 -21.08 -39.10
C SER A 305 58.76 -22.30 -39.81
N GLN A 306 57.44 -22.50 -39.76
CA GLN A 306 56.73 -23.56 -40.50
C GLN A 306 56.53 -23.21 -41.99
N GLU A 307 56.34 -21.93 -42.34
CA GLU A 307 56.18 -21.49 -43.74
C GLU A 307 57.51 -21.49 -44.53
N ASN A 308 58.66 -21.41 -43.84
CA ASN A 308 59.99 -21.47 -44.44
C ASN A 308 60.59 -22.89 -44.48
N GLN A 309 59.82 -23.93 -44.21
CA GLN A 309 60.29 -25.31 -44.32
C GLN A 309 60.20 -25.76 -45.80
N PRO A 310 61.32 -26.09 -46.46
CA PRO A 310 61.29 -26.50 -47.87
C PRO A 310 60.53 -27.82 -48.02
N ARG A 311 59.62 -27.88 -49.00
CA ARG A 311 58.96 -29.10 -49.45
C ARG A 311 59.95 -30.08 -50.08
#